data_AF-A0A2E9JHR4-F1
#
_entry.id   AF-A0A2E9JHR4-F1
#
_cell.length_a   1.000
_cell.length_b   1.000
_cell.length_c   1.000
_cell.angle_alpha   90.00
_cell.angle_beta   90.00
_cell.angle_gamma   90.00
#
_symmetry.space_group_name_H-M   'P 1'
#
loop_
_entity.id
_entity.type
_entity.pdbx_description
1 polymer ?
#
loop_
_entity_poly.entity_id
_entity_poly.type
_entity_poly.pdbx_seq_one_letter_code
_entity_poly.pdbx_strand_id
1 'polypeptide(L)'
;MPRTIEIVRILCGVLVVTSGLMNLGLFGFEPPIAESGGRQFQIAMQEAGYFLPIITAVFLVAGASIILNRFGALGSLLLAPVSANILLFHAVLGGGQVTLAIVFSVINLYCIWYYRNAYKPLFKPRT
;
A
#
# COMPACT_ATOMS: atom_id res chain seq x y z
N MET A 1 16.83 6.94 -14.26
CA MET A 1 16.87 6.47 -12.86
C MET A 1 17.88 5.34 -12.75
N PRO A 2 18.54 5.11 -11.61
CA PRO A 2 19.34 3.90 -11.40
C PRO A 2 18.49 2.62 -11.58
N ARG A 3 19.05 1.54 -12.13
CA ARG A 3 18.31 0.29 -12.37
C ARG A 3 17.68 -0.29 -11.11
N THR A 4 18.33 -0.17 -9.95
CA THR A 4 17.85 -0.70 -8.68
C THR A 4 16.51 -0.10 -8.26
N ILE A 5 16.36 1.23 -8.31
CA ILE A 5 15.08 1.87 -7.94
C ILE A 5 13.98 1.55 -8.95
N GLU A 6 14.32 1.40 -10.23
CA GLU A 6 13.34 1.04 -11.24
C GLU A 6 12.73 -0.33 -10.95
N ILE A 7 13.55 -1.32 -10.63
CA ILE A 7 13.10 -2.66 -10.22
C ILE A 7 12.23 -2.58 -8.96
N VAL A 8 12.70 -1.89 -7.92
CA VAL A 8 11.94 -1.77 -6.66
C VAL A 8 10.61 -1.07 -6.85
N ARG A 9 10.58 -0.01 -7.67
CA ARG A 9 9.36 0.72 -8.04
C ARG A 9 8.40 -0.16 -8.80
N ILE A 10 8.86 -0.92 -9.79
CA ILE A 10 8.01 -1.85 -10.55
C ILE A 10 7.47 -2.94 -9.63
N LEU A 11 8.30 -3.54 -8.78
CA LEU A 11 7.87 -4.52 -7.78
C LEU A 11 6.81 -3.94 -6.84
N CYS A 12 7.05 -2.75 -6.28
CA CYS A 12 6.09 -2.04 -5.44
C CYS A 12 4.76 -1.86 -6.17
N GLY A 13 4.82 -1.27 -7.38
CA GLY A 13 3.64 -0.96 -8.16
C GLY A 13 2.83 -2.21 -8.54
N VAL A 14 3.50 -3.29 -8.96
CA VAL A 14 2.85 -4.56 -9.29
C VAL A 14 2.15 -5.16 -8.07
N LEU A 15 2.84 -5.26 -6.93
CA LEU A 15 2.24 -5.78 -5.69
C LEU A 15 0.97 -5.00 -5.30
N VAL A 16 1.02 -3.68 -5.43
CA VAL A 16 -0.10 -2.80 -5.07
C VAL A 16 -1.26 -2.93 -6.06
N VAL A 17 -0.98 -2.89 -7.37
CA VAL A 17 -2.03 -3.06 -8.39
C VAL A 17 -2.68 -4.43 -8.27
N THR A 18 -1.88 -5.50 -8.13
CA THR A 18 -2.40 -6.86 -7.94
C THR A 18 -3.29 -6.93 -6.69
N SER A 19 -2.90 -6.29 -5.59
CA SER A 19 -3.75 -6.21 -4.39
C SER A 19 -5.10 -5.50 -4.66
N GLY A 20 -5.09 -4.39 -5.41
CA GLY A 20 -6.33 -3.71 -5.81
C GLY A 20 -7.22 -4.57 -6.71
N LEU A 21 -6.63 -5.26 -7.68
CA LEU A 21 -7.36 -6.18 -8.56
C LEU A 21 -7.90 -7.41 -7.81
N MET A 22 -7.18 -7.91 -6.80
CA MET A 22 -7.65 -8.97 -5.91
C MET A 22 -8.87 -8.51 -5.10
N ASN A 23 -8.87 -7.28 -4.57
CA ASN A 23 -10.03 -6.72 -3.89
C ASN A 23 -11.26 -6.55 -4.80
N LEU A 24 -11.08 -6.44 -6.12
CA LEU A 24 -12.17 -6.46 -7.11
C LEU A 24 -12.69 -7.88 -7.40
N GLY A 25 -12.13 -8.91 -6.79
CA GLY A 25 -12.52 -10.31 -7.01
C GLY A 25 -11.98 -10.93 -8.30
N LEU A 26 -11.07 -10.26 -9.01
CA LEU A 26 -10.60 -10.69 -10.34
C LEU A 26 -9.67 -11.92 -10.33
N PHE A 27 -9.20 -12.34 -9.15
CA PHE A 27 -8.26 -13.44 -9.00
C PHE A 27 -8.76 -14.59 -8.11
N GLY A 28 -10.03 -14.55 -7.67
CA GLY A 28 -10.58 -15.57 -6.78
C GLY A 28 -9.80 -15.74 -5.46
N PHE A 29 -9.05 -14.71 -5.06
CA PHE A 29 -8.27 -14.75 -3.83
C PHE A 29 -9.14 -14.31 -2.68
N GLU A 30 -9.36 -15.22 -1.73
CA GLU A 30 -9.98 -14.90 -0.46
C GLU A 30 -8.87 -14.80 0.59
N PRO A 31 -8.68 -13.61 1.21
CA PRO A 31 -7.64 -13.46 2.21
C PRO A 31 -7.91 -14.42 3.37
N PRO A 32 -6.87 -15.08 3.91
CA PRO A 32 -7.02 -15.95 5.06
C PRO A 32 -7.66 -15.18 6.20
N ILE A 33 -8.61 -15.82 6.89
CA ILE A 33 -9.33 -15.24 8.00
C ILE A 33 -8.32 -14.92 9.11
N ALA A 34 -8.22 -13.64 9.47
CA ALA A 34 -7.38 -13.23 10.58
C ALA A 34 -7.85 -13.87 11.90
N GLU A 35 -6.94 -14.22 12.78
CA GLU A 35 -7.29 -14.75 14.10
C GLU A 35 -7.80 -13.63 15.02
N SER A 36 -8.69 -13.97 15.96
CA SER A 36 -9.10 -13.09 17.07
C SER A 36 -9.54 -11.67 16.65
N GLY A 37 -8.94 -10.61 17.21
CA GLY A 37 -9.31 -9.21 16.97
C GLY A 37 -9.15 -8.76 15.51
N GLY A 38 -8.27 -9.40 14.73
CA GLY A 38 -8.13 -9.13 13.30
C GLY A 38 -9.39 -9.48 12.50
N ARG A 39 -10.11 -10.54 12.89
CA ARG A 39 -11.36 -10.95 12.24
C ARG A 39 -12.44 -9.88 12.36
N GLN A 40 -12.62 -9.33 13.55
CA GLN A 40 -13.65 -8.31 13.81
C GLN A 40 -13.38 -7.04 13.00
N PHE A 41 -12.10 -6.62 12.93
CA PHE A 41 -11.71 -5.47 12.12
C PHE A 41 -11.97 -5.71 10.63
N GLN A 42 -11.64 -6.89 10.12
CA GLN A 42 -11.86 -7.26 8.72
C GLN A 42 -13.36 -7.27 8.36
N ILE A 43 -14.22 -7.81 9.23
CA ILE A 43 -15.68 -7.79 9.05
C ILE A 43 -16.18 -6.34 9.04
N ALA A 44 -15.76 -5.52 10.00
CA ALA A 44 -16.17 -4.11 10.07
C ALA A 44 -15.76 -3.32 8.81
N MET A 45 -14.58 -3.59 8.24
CA MET A 45 -14.14 -2.98 6.97
C MET A 45 -15.04 -3.38 5.79
N GLN A 46 -15.50 -4.63 5.75
CA GLN A 46 -16.41 -5.13 4.71
C GLN A 46 -17.81 -4.50 4.87
N GLU A 47 -18.36 -4.53 6.08
CA GLU A 47 -19.69 -4.00 6.39
C GLU A 47 -19.80 -2.48 6.25
N ALA A 48 -18.70 -1.74 6.46
CA ALA A 48 -18.67 -0.30 6.26
C ALA A 48 -19.04 0.12 4.83
N GLY A 49 -18.90 -0.77 3.84
CA GLY A 49 -19.36 -0.57 2.45
C GLY A 49 -18.54 0.43 1.62
N TYR A 50 -17.81 1.36 2.25
CA TYR A 50 -16.96 2.34 1.55
C TYR A 50 -15.46 2.09 1.72
N PHE A 51 -15.06 1.37 2.78
CA PHE A 51 -13.65 1.24 3.14
C PHE A 51 -12.85 0.46 2.09
N LEU A 52 -13.29 -0.76 1.76
CA LEU A 52 -12.63 -1.59 0.74
C LEU A 52 -12.63 -0.95 -0.66
N PRO A 53 -13.72 -0.30 -1.13
CA PRO A 53 -13.67 0.49 -2.36
C PRO A 53 -12.60 1.59 -2.37
N ILE A 54 -12.47 2.37 -1.29
CA ILE A 54 -11.46 3.43 -1.20
C ILE A 54 -10.04 2.84 -1.20
N ILE A 55 -9.80 1.78 -0.42
CA ILE A 55 -8.49 1.11 -0.40
C ILE A 55 -8.13 0.56 -1.79
N THR A 56 -9.09 -0.05 -2.47
CA THR A 56 -8.94 -0.54 -3.84
C THR A 56 -8.60 0.58 -4.82
N ALA A 57 -9.31 1.71 -4.74
CA ALA A 57 -9.01 2.88 -5.57
C ALA A 57 -7.59 3.41 -5.31
N VAL A 58 -7.18 3.51 -4.04
CA VAL A 58 -5.83 3.92 -3.65
C VAL A 58 -4.79 2.95 -4.22
N PHE A 59 -5.00 1.64 -4.12
CA PHE A 59 -4.10 0.64 -4.69
C PHE A 59 -3.95 0.79 -6.20
N LEU A 60 -5.05 0.91 -6.93
CA LEU A 60 -4.99 1.03 -8.39
C LEU A 60 -4.32 2.34 -8.83
N VAL A 61 -4.70 3.47 -8.21
CA VAL A 61 -4.17 4.80 -8.56
C VAL A 61 -2.71 4.94 -8.15
N ALA A 62 -2.36 4.55 -6.92
CA ALA A 62 -0.98 4.61 -6.43
C ALA A 62 -0.09 3.63 -7.20
N GLY A 63 -0.54 2.39 -7.37
CA GLY A 63 0.18 1.34 -8.09
C GLY A 63 0.45 1.74 -9.53
N ALA A 64 -0.56 2.21 -10.28
CA ALA A 64 -0.38 2.69 -11.65
C ALA A 64 0.56 3.91 -11.71
N SER A 65 0.42 4.86 -10.78
CA SER A 65 1.30 6.03 -10.68
C SER A 65 2.76 5.64 -10.44
N ILE A 66 2.97 4.63 -9.59
CA ILE A 66 4.28 4.04 -9.29
C ILE A 66 4.81 3.31 -10.51
N ILE A 67 4.05 2.45 -11.21
CA ILE A 67 4.47 1.67 -12.40
C ILE A 67 4.77 2.55 -13.61
N LEU A 68 3.99 3.59 -13.84
CA LEU A 68 4.19 4.49 -15.00
C LEU A 68 5.29 5.51 -14.76
N ASN A 69 5.76 5.65 -13.52
CA ASN A 69 6.73 6.67 -13.09
C ASN A 69 6.29 8.13 -13.34
N ARG A 70 5.07 8.36 -13.81
CA ARG A 70 4.56 9.71 -14.12
C ARG A 70 4.26 10.49 -12.85
N PHE A 71 3.76 9.80 -11.83
CA PHE A 71 3.41 10.35 -10.53
C PHE A 71 3.98 9.47 -9.40
N GLY A 72 5.18 8.91 -9.59
CA GLY A 72 5.77 7.92 -8.66
C GLY A 72 5.89 8.43 -7.23
N ALA A 73 6.30 9.70 -7.05
CA ALA A 73 6.35 10.36 -5.75
C ALA A 73 4.95 10.42 -5.10
N LEU A 74 3.98 11.01 -5.80
CA LEU A 74 2.60 11.09 -5.32
C LEU A 74 2.00 9.71 -5.01
N GLY A 75 2.20 8.72 -5.89
CA GLY A 75 1.70 7.36 -5.70
C GLY A 75 2.31 6.71 -4.45
N SER A 76 3.62 6.83 -4.25
CA SER A 76 4.25 6.27 -3.04
C SER A 76 3.82 6.97 -1.75
N LEU A 77 3.52 8.28 -1.81
CA LEU A 77 2.99 9.03 -0.67
C LEU A 77 1.51 8.70 -0.39
N LEU A 78 0.69 8.55 -1.43
CA LEU A 78 -0.71 8.14 -1.33
C LEU A 78 -0.84 6.74 -0.70
N LEU A 79 0.10 5.85 -1.00
CA LEU A 79 0.16 4.50 -0.44
C LEU A 79 0.65 4.45 1.01
N ALA A 80 1.38 5.48 1.48
CA ALA A 80 2.01 5.49 2.80
C ALA A 80 1.04 5.19 3.98
N PRO A 81 -0.13 5.85 4.11
CA PRO A 81 -1.05 5.56 5.21
C PRO A 81 -1.64 4.15 5.12
N VAL A 82 -1.88 3.64 3.90
CA VAL A 82 -2.39 2.27 3.70
C VAL A 82 -1.32 1.24 4.07
N SER A 83 -0.07 1.46 3.67
CA SER A 83 1.07 0.61 4.04
C SER A 83 1.26 0.58 5.56
N ALA A 84 1.16 1.74 6.22
CA ALA A 84 1.27 1.83 7.67
C ALA A 84 0.14 1.06 8.36
N ASN A 85 -1.10 1.17 7.86
CA ASN A 85 -2.23 0.43 8.39
C ASN A 85 -2.07 -1.09 8.22
N ILE A 86 -1.60 -1.57 7.06
CA ILE A 86 -1.32 -3.01 6.83
C ILE A 86 -0.29 -3.52 7.83
N LEU A 87 0.81 -2.79 8.03
CA LEU A 87 1.84 -3.18 8.99
C LEU A 87 1.27 -3.27 10.41
N LEU A 88 0.53 -2.25 10.84
CA LEU A 88 -0.09 -2.22 12.17
C LEU A 88 -1.13 -3.33 12.34
N PHE A 89 -1.96 -3.58 11.32
CA PHE A 89 -2.92 -4.67 11.34
C PHE A 89 -2.21 -6.01 11.59
N HIS A 90 -1.17 -6.34 10.81
CA HIS A 90 -0.46 -7.60 11.00
C HIS A 90 0.36 -7.67 12.29
N ALA A 91 0.92 -6.55 12.75
CA ALA A 91 1.71 -6.50 13.98
C ALA A 91 0.86 -6.57 15.26
N VAL A 92 -0.34 -5.99 15.25
CA VAL A 92 -1.20 -5.85 16.44
C VAL A 92 -2.35 -6.86 16.45
N LEU A 93 -2.95 -7.15 15.29
CA LEU A 93 -4.22 -7.89 15.21
C LEU A 93 -4.13 -9.21 14.41
N GLY A 94 -3.19 -9.32 13.46
CA GLY A 94 -3.25 -10.32 12.39
C GLY A 94 -2.77 -11.71 12.76
N GLY A 95 -1.94 -11.88 13.80
CA GLY A 95 -1.39 -13.17 14.26
C GLY A 95 -0.46 -13.89 13.26
N GLY A 96 -0.59 -13.63 11.95
CA GLY A 96 0.18 -14.21 10.86
C GLY A 96 0.39 -13.22 9.70
N GLN A 97 1.47 -13.44 8.95
CA GLN A 97 1.92 -12.66 7.77
C GLN A 97 2.59 -11.30 8.04
N VAL A 98 3.05 -11.02 9.27
CA VAL A 98 3.80 -9.79 9.59
C VAL A 98 5.03 -9.61 8.70
N THR A 99 5.71 -10.69 8.31
CA THR A 99 6.88 -10.64 7.41
C THR A 99 6.54 -10.02 6.06
N LEU A 100 5.42 -10.42 5.44
CA LEU A 100 4.96 -9.87 4.16
C LEU A 100 4.62 -8.38 4.31
N ALA A 101 3.95 -8.01 5.41
CA ALA A 101 3.61 -6.62 5.70
C ALA A 101 4.87 -5.75 5.90
N ILE A 102 5.90 -6.28 6.55
CA ILE A 102 7.20 -5.62 6.72
C ILE A 102 7.87 -5.44 5.37
N VAL A 103 7.98 -6.49 4.56
CA VAL A 103 8.62 -6.43 3.23
C VAL A 103 7.92 -5.38 2.36
N PHE A 104 6.59 -5.41 2.29
CA PHE A 104 5.80 -4.43 1.57
C PHE A 104 6.05 -3.00 2.05
N SER A 105 6.05 -2.79 3.37
CA SER A 105 6.27 -1.47 3.97
C SER A 105 7.67 -0.94 3.71
N VAL A 106 8.70 -1.79 3.79
CA VAL A 106 10.08 -1.42 3.47
C VAL A 106 10.21 -1.02 2.00
N ILE A 107 9.56 -1.74 1.08
CA ILE A 107 9.55 -1.40 -0.34
C ILE A 107 8.90 -0.03 -0.59
N ASN A 108 7.74 0.25 0.03
CA ASN A 108 7.10 1.55 -0.09
C ASN A 108 7.95 2.67 0.53
N LEU A 109 8.52 2.46 1.72
CA LEU A 109 9.43 3.40 2.39
C LEU A 109 10.67 3.69 1.54
N TYR A 110 11.24 2.69 0.86
CA TYR A 110 12.35 2.90 -0.05
C TYR A 110 11.95 3.79 -1.24
N CYS A 111 10.75 3.61 -1.80
CA CYS A 111 10.24 4.50 -2.84
C CYS A 111 10.07 5.93 -2.33
N ILE A 112 9.50 6.11 -1.14
CA ILE A 112 9.35 7.43 -0.49
C ILE A 112 10.73 8.06 -0.27
N TRP A 113 11.68 7.32 0.30
CA TRP A 113 13.04 7.82 0.51
C TRP A 113 13.72 8.19 -0.81
N TYR A 114 13.53 7.41 -1.87
CA TYR A 114 14.05 7.75 -3.18
C TYR A 114 13.50 9.10 -3.69
N TYR A 115 12.19 9.32 -3.56
CA TYR A 115 11.51 10.56 -3.96
C TYR A 115 11.59 11.70 -2.93
N ARG A 116 12.33 11.57 -1.82
CA ARG A 116 12.43 12.56 -0.72
C ARG A 116 12.61 14.01 -1.16
N ASN A 117 13.34 14.25 -2.25
CA ASN A 117 13.54 15.60 -2.78
C ASN A 117 12.25 16.22 -3.33
N ALA A 118 11.35 15.43 -3.90
CA ALA A 118 10.04 15.86 -4.37
C ALA A 118 9.10 16.24 -3.21
N TYR A 119 9.33 15.72 -2.01
CA TYR A 119 8.53 16.04 -0.82
C TYR A 119 9.01 17.27 -0.07
N LYS A 120 10.22 17.77 -0.33
CA LYS A 120 10.77 18.95 0.36
C LYS A 120 9.80 20.14 0.38
N PRO A 121 9.09 20.50 -0.72
CA PRO A 121 8.14 21.60 -0.69
C PRO A 121 6.95 21.38 0.26
N LEU A 122 6.56 20.14 0.54
CA LEU A 122 5.46 19.82 1.47
C LEU A 122 5.79 20.18 2.92
N PHE A 123 7.07 20.25 3.26
CA PHE A 123 7.57 20.61 4.58
C PHE A 123 8.06 22.05 4.67
N LYS A 124 7.86 22.86 3.63
CA LYS A 124 8.10 24.30 3.69
C LYS A 124 6.84 24.99 4.21
N PRO A 125 6.91 25.69 5.36
CA PRO A 125 5.82 26.55 5.78
C PRO A 125 5.47 27.55 4.67
N ARG A 126 4.18 27.88 4.53
CA ARG A 126 3.75 29.02 3.71
C ARG A 126 3.99 30.28 4.55
N THR A 127 5.20 30.82 4.48
CA THR A 127 5.60 32.06 5.15
C THR A 127 6.41 32.90 4.18
#